data_AF-A0A126Q0P1-F1
#
_entry.id   AF-A0A126Q0P1-F1
#
_cell.length_a   1.000
_cell.length_b   1.000
_cell.length_c   1.000
_cell.angle_alpha   90.00
_cell.angle_beta   90.00
_cell.angle_gamma   90.00
#
_symmetry.space_group_name_H-M   'P 1'
#
loop_
_entity.id
_entity.type
_entity.pdbx_description
1 polymer ?
#
loop_
_entity_poly.entity_id
_entity_poly.type
_entity_poly.pdbx_seq_one_letter_code
_entity_poly.pdbx_strand_id
1 'polypeptide(L)'
;MPHQPLNPYTPFEQMDKFGQDILTYINKNKVKQLILDLRGNWGGDFYVGLWLAYYLNLADGIDWLNGVYTLVDKDTFSAATINATQFKHLLNAKIVGEPTGSNPNGVQDMGTFKLPHSGLMISYSKRLFRLQGKLNEPLVPDVEVNYSWESYIAGEDNILMWVLDDLHKLNRANKALHRTSR
;
A
#
# COMPACT_ATOMS: atom_id res chain seq x y z
N MET A 1 -2.34 7.07 35.10
CA MET A 1 -1.49 6.21 34.25
C MET A 1 -0.95 7.09 33.13
N PRO A 2 0.34 7.02 32.75
CA PRO A 2 0.82 7.80 31.63
C PRO A 2 0.20 7.23 30.36
N HIS A 3 -0.64 8.04 29.69
CA HIS A 3 -1.09 7.75 28.34
C HIS A 3 0.16 7.65 27.45
N GLN A 4 0.52 6.44 27.05
CA GLN A 4 1.41 6.26 25.90
C GLN A 4 0.81 7.07 24.75
N PRO A 5 1.60 7.85 24.00
CA PRO A 5 1.09 8.40 22.76
C PRO A 5 0.57 7.22 21.95
N LEU A 6 -0.67 7.30 21.49
CA LEU A 6 -1.19 6.38 20.48
C LEU A 6 -0.21 6.49 19.31
N ASN A 7 0.70 5.53 19.21
CA ASN A 7 1.38 5.28 17.97
C ASN A 7 0.37 4.46 17.16
N PRO A 8 -0.37 5.05 16.21
CA PRO A 8 -1.35 4.30 15.44
C PRO A 8 -0.68 3.28 14.51
N TYR A 9 0.66 3.27 14.45
CA TYR A 9 1.43 2.47 13.52
C TYR A 9 1.91 1.17 14.16
N THR A 10 1.81 0.11 13.37
CA THR A 10 2.29 -1.23 13.73
C THR A 10 3.76 -1.15 14.15
N PRO A 11 4.11 -1.53 15.39
CA PRO A 11 5.49 -1.63 15.81
C PRO A 11 6.28 -2.55 14.88
N PHE A 12 7.55 -2.24 14.65
CA PHE A 12 8.40 -3.01 13.74
C PHE A 12 8.38 -4.52 14.04
N GLU A 13 8.44 -4.91 15.31
CA GLU A 13 8.38 -6.32 15.74
C GLU A 13 7.08 -7.03 15.33
N GLN A 14 5.95 -6.31 15.37
CA GLN A 14 4.67 -6.87 14.93
C GLN A 14 4.63 -7.02 13.41
N MET A 15 5.20 -6.07 12.67
CA MET A 15 5.30 -6.17 11.21
C MET A 15 6.26 -7.27 10.78
N ASP A 16 7.37 -7.45 11.49
CA ASP A 16 8.33 -8.53 11.25
C ASP A 16 7.64 -9.90 11.38
N LYS A 17 6.93 -10.12 12.49
CA LYS A 17 6.14 -11.33 12.70
C LYS A 17 5.08 -11.52 11.61
N PHE A 18 4.32 -10.47 11.30
CA PHE A 18 3.31 -10.52 10.25
C PHE A 18 3.92 -10.86 8.88
N GLY A 19 5.08 -10.29 8.55
CA GLY A 19 5.82 -10.55 7.32
C GLY A 19 6.24 -12.03 7.17
N GLN A 20 6.72 -12.63 8.26
CA GLN A 20 7.03 -14.07 8.29
C GLN A 20 5.78 -14.94 8.11
N ASP A 21 4.70 -14.58 8.82
CA ASP A 21 3.43 -15.31 8.78
C ASP A 21 2.79 -15.24 7.39
N ILE A 22 2.79 -14.06 6.74
CA ILE A 22 2.21 -13.87 5.41
C ILE A 22 3.05 -14.55 4.32
N LEU A 23 4.39 -14.50 4.40
CA LEU A 23 5.27 -15.22 3.48
C LEU A 23 5.00 -16.74 3.57
N THR A 24 4.90 -17.26 4.78
CA THR A 24 4.56 -18.66 5.04
C THR A 24 3.20 -19.01 4.44
N TYR A 25 2.19 -18.16 4.65
CA TYR A 25 0.86 -18.35 4.12
C TYR A 25 0.83 -18.34 2.58
N ILE A 26 1.50 -17.38 1.95
CA ILE A 26 1.59 -17.25 0.49
C ILE A 26 2.20 -18.52 -0.12
N ASN A 27 3.34 -18.95 0.42
CA ASN A 27 4.05 -20.13 -0.08
C ASN A 27 3.24 -21.42 0.11
N LYS A 28 2.63 -21.60 1.30
CA LYS A 28 1.81 -22.77 1.61
C LYS A 28 0.58 -22.87 0.71
N ASN A 29 -0.13 -21.76 0.50
CA ASN A 29 -1.37 -21.73 -0.25
C ASN A 29 -1.17 -21.46 -1.74
N LYS A 30 0.08 -21.32 -2.19
CA LYS A 30 0.44 -21.01 -3.59
C LYS A 30 -0.30 -19.76 -4.09
N VAL A 31 -0.38 -18.74 -3.25
CA VAL A 31 -1.07 -17.48 -3.58
C VAL A 31 -0.41 -16.86 -4.79
N LYS A 32 -1.23 -16.49 -5.78
CA LYS A 32 -0.79 -15.85 -7.02
C LYS A 32 -1.05 -14.34 -7.06
N GLN A 33 -1.99 -13.87 -6.24
CA GLN A 33 -2.57 -12.54 -6.36
C GLN A 33 -2.57 -11.84 -5.01
N LEU A 34 -2.20 -10.56 -4.99
CA LEU A 34 -2.15 -9.73 -3.80
C LEU A 34 -2.88 -8.41 -4.05
N ILE A 35 -3.66 -7.99 -3.05
CA ILE A 35 -4.24 -6.65 -2.99
C ILE A 35 -3.74 -6.02 -1.69
N LEU A 36 -2.97 -4.94 -1.80
CA LEU A 36 -2.43 -4.18 -0.68
C LEU A 36 -3.25 -2.90 -0.54
N ASP A 37 -4.10 -2.84 0.49
CA ASP A 37 -4.97 -1.68 0.69
C ASP A 37 -4.29 -0.61 1.57
N LEU A 38 -3.97 0.54 0.97
CA LEU A 38 -3.42 1.71 1.65
C LEU A 38 -4.40 2.89 1.68
N ARG A 39 -5.68 2.68 1.32
CA ARG A 39 -6.73 3.70 1.43
C ARG A 39 -6.94 4.09 2.89
N GLY A 40 -7.14 5.38 3.16
CA GLY A 40 -7.24 5.90 4.52
C GLY A 40 -5.95 5.82 5.35
N ASN A 41 -4.82 5.40 4.78
CA ASN A 41 -3.56 5.28 5.50
C ASN A 41 -2.77 6.59 5.49
N TRP A 42 -2.73 7.27 6.63
CA TRP A 42 -2.08 8.57 6.79
C TRP A 42 -0.54 8.54 6.89
N GLY A 43 0.08 7.35 6.84
CA GLY A 43 1.54 7.19 6.81
C GLY A 43 2.11 6.60 8.08
N GLY A 44 3.11 7.25 8.68
CA GLY A 44 3.84 6.74 9.84
C GLY A 44 5.31 6.46 9.56
N ASP A 45 5.79 5.31 10.02
CA ASP A 45 7.16 4.87 9.79
C ASP A 45 7.29 4.18 8.43
N PHE A 46 8.03 4.83 7.54
CA PHE A 46 8.34 4.33 6.20
C PHE A 46 8.94 2.91 6.20
N TYR A 47 9.80 2.59 7.17
CA TYR A 47 10.53 1.32 7.19
C TYR A 47 9.62 0.12 7.48
N VAL A 48 8.49 0.34 8.14
CA VAL A 48 7.50 -0.71 8.40
C VAL A 48 6.91 -1.22 7.08
N GLY A 49 6.50 -0.32 6.17
CA GLY A 49 6.02 -0.70 4.85
C GLY A 49 7.12 -1.29 3.95
N LEU A 50 8.36 -0.78 4.05
CA LEU A 50 9.50 -1.35 3.33
C LEU A 50 9.81 -2.77 3.79
N TRP A 51 9.68 -3.05 5.09
CA TRP A 51 9.89 -4.38 5.66
C TRP A 51 8.84 -5.38 5.19
N LEU A 52 7.57 -4.95 5.09
CA LEU A 52 6.52 -5.76 4.46
C LEU A 52 6.88 -6.10 3.01
N ALA A 53 7.30 -5.11 2.21
CA ALA A 53 7.69 -5.35 0.82
C ALA A 53 8.86 -6.35 0.71
N TYR A 54 9.82 -6.30 1.63
CA TYR A 54 10.91 -7.28 1.69
C TYR A 54 10.36 -8.72 1.79
N TYR A 55 9.48 -8.99 2.76
CA TYR A 55 8.89 -10.33 2.91
C TYR A 55 8.04 -10.76 1.73
N LEU A 56 7.23 -9.84 1.18
CA LEU A 56 6.41 -10.15 0.01
C LEU A 56 7.29 -10.53 -1.18
N ASN A 57 8.40 -9.82 -1.41
CA ASN A 57 9.33 -10.09 -2.52
C ASN A 57 10.06 -11.44 -2.40
N LEU A 58 10.11 -12.05 -1.20
CA LEU A 58 10.66 -13.40 -1.02
C LEU A 58 9.68 -14.52 -1.47
N ALA A 59 8.44 -14.19 -1.82
CA ALA A 59 7.46 -15.17 -2.24
C ALA A 59 7.53 -15.45 -3.75
N ASP A 60 8.05 -16.63 -4.11
CA ASP A 60 8.13 -17.09 -5.51
C ASP A 60 6.75 -17.39 -6.14
N GLY A 61 5.73 -17.55 -5.30
CA GLY A 61 4.39 -17.94 -5.75
C GLY A 61 3.67 -16.87 -6.56
N ILE A 62 3.95 -15.59 -6.32
CA ILE A 62 3.12 -14.49 -6.82
C ILE A 62 3.28 -14.28 -8.33
N ASP A 63 2.18 -13.97 -9.01
CA ASP A 63 2.24 -13.42 -10.38
C ASP A 63 2.62 -11.95 -10.28
N TRP A 64 3.92 -11.68 -10.22
CA TRP A 64 4.44 -10.32 -10.11
C TRP A 64 4.11 -9.46 -11.32
N LEU A 65 3.82 -10.05 -12.49
CA LEU A 65 3.55 -9.28 -13.70
C LEU A 65 2.12 -8.70 -13.70
N ASN A 66 1.12 -9.47 -13.23
CA ASN A 66 -0.29 -9.09 -13.36
C ASN A 66 -1.12 -9.25 -12.07
N GLY A 67 -0.55 -9.81 -11.01
CA GLY A 67 -1.26 -10.28 -9.84
C GLY A 67 -1.20 -9.34 -8.63
N VAL A 68 -0.48 -8.23 -8.68
CA VAL A 68 -0.25 -7.36 -7.52
C VAL A 68 -0.87 -5.99 -7.73
N TYR A 69 -1.70 -5.59 -6.77
CA TYR A 69 -2.43 -4.33 -6.79
C TYR A 69 -2.18 -3.58 -5.47
N THR A 70 -2.09 -2.26 -5.53
CA THR A 70 -2.10 -1.40 -4.34
C THR A 70 -3.22 -0.39 -4.47
N LEU A 71 -4.13 -0.39 -3.49
CA LEU A 71 -5.25 0.55 -3.45
C LEU A 71 -4.82 1.82 -2.72
N VAL A 72 -5.13 2.97 -3.30
CA VAL A 72 -4.80 4.28 -2.74
C VAL A 72 -5.99 5.23 -2.85
N ASP A 73 -6.03 6.24 -1.99
CA ASP A 73 -7.00 7.31 -2.04
C ASP A 73 -6.39 8.66 -1.63
N LYS A 74 -7.21 9.71 -1.63
CA LYS A 74 -6.84 11.05 -1.15
C LYS A 74 -6.32 11.08 0.29
N ASP A 75 -6.61 10.07 1.11
CA ASP A 75 -6.18 9.98 2.50
C ASP A 75 -4.92 9.11 2.65
N THR A 76 -4.48 8.41 1.59
CA THR A 76 -3.14 7.80 1.48
C THR A 76 -2.09 8.91 1.50
N PHE A 77 -1.46 9.10 2.65
CA PHE A 77 -0.65 10.27 2.93
C PHE A 77 0.72 9.91 3.54
N SER A 78 1.67 10.84 3.47
CA SER A 78 3.01 10.69 4.04
C SER A 78 3.66 9.35 3.67
N ALA A 79 4.25 8.65 4.65
CA ALA A 79 4.95 7.38 4.44
C ALA A 79 4.13 6.35 3.63
N ALA A 80 2.79 6.37 3.69
CA ALA A 80 1.96 5.48 2.90
C ALA A 80 2.03 5.80 1.41
N THR A 81 2.08 7.08 1.01
CA THR A 81 2.33 7.48 -0.38
C THR A 81 3.71 7.00 -0.86
N ILE A 82 4.72 7.11 0.01
CA ILE A 82 6.07 6.62 -0.28
C ILE A 82 6.06 5.10 -0.45
N ASN A 83 5.42 4.36 0.45
CA ASN A 83 5.30 2.92 0.35
C ASN A 83 4.49 2.49 -0.88
N ALA A 84 3.40 3.16 -1.23
CA ALA A 84 2.66 2.89 -2.47
C ALA A 84 3.53 3.07 -3.72
N THR A 85 4.32 4.14 -3.76
CA THR A 85 5.28 4.39 -4.85
C THR A 85 6.37 3.32 -4.87
N GLN A 86 6.86 2.88 -3.72
CA GLN A 86 7.81 1.79 -3.65
C GLN A 86 7.23 0.44 -4.06
N PHE A 87 5.98 0.12 -3.69
CA PHE A 87 5.34 -1.14 -4.07
C PHE A 87 5.17 -1.23 -5.58
N LYS A 88 4.88 -0.11 -6.25
CA LYS A 88 4.93 -0.03 -7.72
C LYS A 88 6.26 -0.50 -8.29
N HIS A 89 7.38 -0.11 -7.69
CA HIS A 89 8.71 -0.42 -8.19
C HIS A 89 9.27 -1.78 -7.73
N LEU A 90 9.05 -2.14 -6.45
CA LEU A 90 9.61 -3.32 -5.82
C LEU A 90 8.75 -4.56 -6.04
N LEU A 91 7.43 -4.38 -6.09
CA LEU A 91 6.44 -5.46 -6.16
C LEU A 91 5.72 -5.48 -7.51
N ASN A 92 6.11 -4.61 -8.44
CA ASN A 92 5.41 -4.38 -9.71
C ASN A 92 3.89 -4.18 -9.52
N ALA A 93 3.52 -3.52 -8.42
CA ALA A 93 2.12 -3.33 -8.06
C ALA A 93 1.45 -2.32 -8.98
N LYS A 94 0.28 -2.66 -9.51
CA LYS A 94 -0.61 -1.75 -10.24
C LYS A 94 -1.36 -0.87 -9.23
N ILE A 95 -1.21 0.44 -9.33
CA ILE A 95 -1.85 1.38 -8.39
C ILE A 95 -3.27 1.70 -8.86
N VAL A 96 -4.26 1.55 -7.98
CA VAL A 96 -5.68 1.73 -8.32
C VAL A 96 -6.39 2.59 -7.26
N GLY A 97 -7.24 3.52 -7.69
CA GLY A 97 -8.07 4.34 -6.80
C GLY A 97 -7.99 5.82 -7.14
N GLU A 98 -7.81 6.68 -6.14
CA GLU A 98 -7.73 8.15 -6.31
C GLU A 98 -6.29 8.65 -6.14
N PRO A 99 -5.93 9.83 -6.69
CA PRO A 99 -4.64 10.46 -6.41
C PRO A 99 -4.37 10.58 -4.90
N THR A 100 -3.15 10.23 -4.48
CA THR A 100 -2.77 10.26 -3.06
C THR A 100 -2.80 11.67 -2.48
N GLY A 101 -3.05 11.80 -1.18
CA GLY A 101 -3.06 13.11 -0.52
C GLY A 101 -1.69 13.79 -0.39
N SER A 102 -0.59 13.08 -0.64
CA SER A 102 0.77 13.63 -0.54
C SER A 102 1.60 13.43 -1.81
N ASN A 103 2.68 14.21 -1.92
CA ASN A 103 3.63 14.13 -3.03
C ASN A 103 4.81 13.21 -2.65
N PRO A 104 5.12 12.16 -3.45
CA PRO A 104 6.25 11.26 -3.18
C PRO A 104 7.64 11.90 -3.38
N ASN A 105 7.69 13.17 -3.80
CA ASN A 105 8.86 14.04 -3.84
C ASN A 105 8.82 15.12 -2.74
N GLY A 106 8.78 14.74 -1.45
CA GLY A 106 8.63 15.68 -0.34
C GLY A 106 9.36 15.29 0.95
N VAL A 107 9.30 16.16 1.96
CA VAL A 107 9.78 15.85 3.32
C VAL A 107 8.72 15.06 4.09
N GLN A 108 9.04 13.84 4.49
CA GLN A 108 8.10 12.89 5.08
C GLN A 108 8.76 12.06 6.20
N ASP A 109 8.15 10.92 6.57
CA ASP A 109 8.55 10.03 7.67
C ASP A 109 8.47 10.77 9.01
N MET A 110 7.27 10.79 9.62
CA MET A 110 6.97 11.61 10.78
C MET A 110 7.78 11.14 12.01
N GLY A 111 8.49 12.08 12.64
CA GLY A 111 9.06 11.93 13.96
C GLY A 111 8.27 12.73 14.99
N THR A 112 8.33 12.32 16.25
CA THR A 112 7.71 13.06 17.35
C THR A 112 8.63 13.15 18.55
N PHE A 113 8.60 14.25 19.29
CA PHE A 113 9.23 14.37 20.60
C PHE A 113 8.33 15.17 21.55
N LYS A 114 8.54 14.97 22.86
CA LYS A 114 7.78 15.64 23.92
C LYS A 114 8.60 16.77 24.53
N LEU A 115 8.00 17.96 24.66
CA LEU A 115 8.67 19.08 25.31
C LEU A 115 8.81 18.86 26.83
N PRO A 116 9.98 19.16 27.43
CA PRO A 116 10.30 18.78 28.80
C PRO A 116 9.46 19.50 29.87
N HIS A 117 9.01 20.74 29.60
CA HIS A 117 8.29 21.55 30.59
C HIS A 117 6.79 21.62 30.36
N SER A 118 6.34 21.76 29.10
CA SER A 118 4.91 21.84 28.77
C SER A 118 4.27 20.48 28.53
N GLY A 119 5.06 19.45 28.23
CA GLY A 119 4.56 18.15 27.85
C GLY A 119 3.87 18.09 26.48
N LEU A 120 3.93 19.16 25.68
CA LEU A 120 3.38 19.18 24.32
C LEU A 120 4.14 18.19 23.43
N MET A 121 3.40 17.50 22.56
CA MET A 121 3.94 16.64 21.52
C MET A 121 4.18 17.45 20.26
N ILE A 122 5.41 17.45 19.76
CA ILE A 122 5.79 18.10 18.51
C ILE A 122 6.01 17.02 17.46
N SER A 123 5.45 17.20 16.27
CA SER A 123 5.69 16.37 15.09
C SER A 123 6.55 17.11 14.06
N TYR A 124 7.43 16.39 13.38
CA TYR A 124 8.29 16.93 12.32
C TYR A 124 8.60 15.87 11.26
N SER A 125 8.94 16.28 10.04
CA SER A 125 9.37 15.36 8.98
C SER A 125 10.86 15.01 9.14
N LYS A 126 11.22 13.72 9.07
CA LYS A 126 12.60 13.27 9.27
C LYS A 126 13.42 13.23 7.97
N ARG A 127 12.79 13.05 6.80
CA ARG A 127 13.51 12.66 5.57
C ARG A 127 12.96 13.28 4.30
N LEU A 128 13.82 13.52 3.32
CA LEU A 128 13.45 13.97 1.98
C LEU A 128 13.40 12.78 1.01
N PHE A 129 12.27 12.58 0.33
CA PHE A 129 12.11 11.54 -0.70
C PHE A 129 12.06 12.15 -2.11
N ARG A 130 12.51 11.37 -3.10
CA ARG A 130 12.56 11.72 -4.53
C ARG A 130 12.23 10.48 -5.38
N LEU A 131 10.99 10.01 -5.30
CA LEU A 131 10.57 8.74 -5.92
C LEU A 131 9.86 8.88 -7.26
N GLN A 132 9.67 10.09 -7.78
CA GLN A 132 9.14 10.28 -9.14
C GLN A 132 9.83 11.43 -9.87
N GLY A 133 9.71 11.49 -11.19
CA GLY A 133 10.30 12.58 -11.99
C GLY A 133 9.60 13.93 -11.84
N LYS A 134 8.30 13.92 -11.52
CA LYS A 134 7.48 15.14 -11.42
C LYS A 134 7.49 15.73 -10.02
N LEU A 135 7.88 16.99 -9.89
CA LEU A 135 7.88 17.70 -8.61
C LEU A 135 6.47 18.19 -8.26
N ASN A 136 6.11 18.15 -6.98
CA ASN A 136 4.87 18.74 -6.44
C ASN A 136 3.56 18.14 -6.97
N GLU A 137 3.57 16.90 -7.45
CA GLU A 137 2.37 16.17 -7.85
C GLU A 137 2.12 14.99 -6.90
N PRO A 138 0.85 14.61 -6.64
CA PRO A 138 0.55 13.39 -5.91
C PRO A 138 0.99 12.15 -6.70
N LEU A 139 1.03 10.98 -6.05
CA LEU A 139 1.08 9.72 -6.77
C LEU A 139 -0.26 9.54 -7.50
N VAL A 140 -0.22 9.65 -8.82
CA VAL A 140 -1.37 9.37 -9.69
C VAL A 140 -1.49 7.86 -9.90
N PRO A 141 -2.67 7.24 -9.67
CA PRO A 141 -2.89 5.82 -9.90
C PRO A 141 -2.68 5.42 -11.35
N ASP A 142 -2.30 4.16 -11.58
CA ASP A 142 -2.28 3.58 -12.94
C ASP A 142 -3.70 3.44 -13.50
N VAL A 143 -4.67 3.23 -12.61
CA VAL A 143 -6.10 3.22 -12.93
C VAL A 143 -6.83 4.08 -11.93
N GLU A 144 -7.36 5.20 -12.42
CA GLU A 144 -8.17 6.09 -11.61
C GLU A 144 -9.59 5.54 -11.45
N VAL A 145 -10.01 5.34 -10.21
CA VAL A 145 -11.36 4.94 -9.82
C VAL A 145 -11.76 5.79 -8.62
N ASN A 146 -12.61 6.80 -8.86
CA ASN A 146 -13.09 7.69 -7.82
C ASN A 146 -14.22 7.03 -7.01
N TYR A 147 -14.36 7.38 -5.74
CA TYR A 147 -15.49 6.90 -4.94
C TYR A 147 -16.83 7.31 -5.58
N SER A 148 -17.78 6.38 -5.65
CA SER A 148 -19.13 6.63 -6.15
C SER A 148 -20.11 6.69 -5.00
N TRP A 149 -20.95 7.73 -5.00
CA TRP A 149 -22.06 7.82 -4.05
C TRP A 149 -23.05 6.67 -4.22
N GLU A 150 -23.32 6.28 -5.46
CA GLU A 150 -24.19 5.16 -5.81
C GLU A 150 -23.65 3.84 -5.26
N SER A 151 -22.36 3.56 -5.41
CA SER A 151 -21.72 2.39 -4.81
C SER A 151 -21.73 2.46 -3.27
N TYR A 152 -21.46 3.63 -2.70
CA TYR A 152 -21.47 3.81 -1.24
C TYR A 152 -22.84 3.47 -0.63
N ILE A 153 -23.95 3.98 -1.17
CA ILE A 153 -25.29 3.68 -0.66
C ILE A 153 -25.71 2.23 -0.91
N ALA A 154 -25.13 1.58 -1.93
CA ALA A 154 -25.32 0.16 -2.20
C ALA A 154 -24.45 -0.74 -1.29
N GLY A 155 -23.55 -0.17 -0.49
CA GLY A 155 -22.59 -0.94 0.32
C GLY A 155 -21.51 -1.62 -0.52
N GLU A 156 -21.23 -1.11 -1.71
CA GLU A 156 -20.26 -1.66 -2.66
C GLU A 156 -18.95 -0.86 -2.64
N ASP A 157 -17.83 -1.57 -2.60
CA ASP A 157 -16.50 -0.98 -2.77
C ASP A 157 -16.12 -1.00 -4.25
N ASN A 158 -16.41 0.10 -4.96
CA ASN A 158 -16.21 0.18 -6.41
C ASN A 158 -14.74 0.05 -6.84
N ILE A 159 -13.79 0.49 -6.00
CA ILE A 159 -12.36 0.35 -6.27
C ILE A 159 -11.95 -1.12 -6.16
N LEU A 160 -12.35 -1.80 -5.08
CA LEU A 160 -12.08 -3.22 -4.91
C LEU A 160 -12.75 -4.06 -6.00
N MET A 161 -14.01 -3.76 -6.33
CA MET A 161 -14.75 -4.44 -7.39
C MET A 161 -14.04 -4.35 -8.74
N TRP A 162 -13.51 -3.17 -9.07
CA TRP A 162 -12.71 -3.00 -10.29
C TRP A 162 -11.51 -3.95 -10.32
N VAL A 163 -10.76 -4.07 -9.20
CA VAL A 163 -9.59 -4.97 -9.11
C VAL A 163 -10.00 -6.44 -9.23
N LEU A 164 -11.07 -6.85 -8.56
CA LEU A 164 -11.59 -8.21 -8.64
C LEU A 164 -12.02 -8.57 -10.06
N ASP A 165 -12.63 -7.63 -10.79
CA ASP A 165 -13.01 -7.82 -12.18
C ASP A 165 -11.80 -7.94 -13.12
N ASP A 166 -10.75 -7.14 -12.90
CA ASP A 166 -9.48 -7.24 -13.66
C ASP A 166 -8.84 -8.62 -13.44
N LEU A 167 -8.74 -9.06 -12.18
CA LEU A 167 -8.24 -10.39 -11.82
C LEU A 167 -9.07 -11.53 -12.43
N HIS A 168 -10.40 -11.40 -12.46
CA HIS A 168 -11.27 -12.38 -13.09
C HIS A 168 -11.02 -12.49 -14.60
N LYS A 169 -10.83 -11.36 -15.30
CA LYS A 169 -10.52 -11.34 -16.74
C LYS A 169 -9.18 -12.03 -17.02
N LEU A 170 -8.15 -11.70 -16.24
CA LEU A 170 -6.82 -12.33 -16.32
C LEU A 170 -6.90 -13.85 -16.14
N ASN A 171 -7.61 -14.31 -15.11
CA ASN A 171 -7.79 -15.73 -14.83
C ASN A 171 -8.53 -16.48 -15.97
N ARG A 172 -9.50 -15.83 -16.64
CA ARG A 172 -10.20 -16.42 -17.80
C ARG A 172 -9.29 -16.51 -19.01
N ALA A 173 -8.52 -15.45 -19.31
CA ALA A 173 -7.57 -15.44 -20.41
C ALA A 173 -6.51 -16.53 -20.27
N ASN A 174 -5.94 -16.68 -19.06
CA ASN A 174 -4.95 -17.71 -18.76
C ASN A 174 -5.51 -19.13 -18.95
N LYS A 175 -6.76 -19.37 -18.53
CA LYS A 175 -7.44 -20.67 -18.76
C LYS A 175 -7.70 -20.95 -20.24
N ALA A 176 -8.03 -19.93 -21.04
CA ALA A 176 -8.25 -20.08 -22.47
C ALA A 176 -6.96 -20.47 -23.22
N LEU A 177 -5.84 -19.80 -22.91
CA LEU A 177 -4.53 -20.10 -23.50
C LEU A 177 -4.09 -21.54 -23.24
N HIS A 178 -4.30 -22.05 -22.02
CA HIS A 178 -3.94 -23.43 -21.65
C HIS A 178 -4.81 -24.50 -22.32
N ARG A 179 -6.00 -24.13 -22.82
CA ARG A 179 -6.90 -25.04 -23.56
C ARG A 179 -6.54 -25.14 -25.03
N THR A 180 -5.96 -24.11 -25.63
CA THR A 180 -5.58 -24.09 -27.05
C THR A 180 -4.18 -24.64 -27.33
N SER A 181 -3.37 -24.87 -26.28
CA SER A 181 -2.00 -25.40 -26.37
C SER A 181 -1.90 -26.91 -26.13
N ARG A 182 -3.02 -27.64 -26.18
CA ARG A 182 -3.11 -29.10 -26.16
C ARG A 182 -3.71 -29.58 -27.48
#